data_AF-A0A940QXD0-F1
#
_entry.id   AF-A0A940QXD0-F1
#
_cell.length_a   1.000
_cell.length_b   1.000
_cell.length_c   1.000
_cell.angle_alpha   90.00
_cell.angle_beta   90.00
_cell.angle_gamma   90.00
#
_symmetry.space_group_name_H-M   'P 1'
#
loop_
_entity.id
_entity.type
_entity.pdbx_description
1 polymer ?
#
loop_
_entity_poly.entity_id
_entity_poly.type
_entity_poly.pdbx_seq_one_letter_code
_entity_poly.pdbx_strand_id
1 'polypeptide(L)'
;MAQSESRVDKKSLSEKIDIFSHIVPAKYKEALLKKASRPSYYLDNTKALPALSDLDIRFKAMDQYEGYRQVLSIGAPPIELIFSPKEAADLARMGNDEMAELLNKYPDRFVGA
;
A
#
# COMPACT_ATOMS: atom_id res chain seq x y z
N MET A 1 -20.09 -26.56 -36.32
CA MET A 1 -20.14 -26.02 -34.94
C MET A 1 -18.82 -25.29 -34.71
N ALA A 2 -18.82 -23.95 -34.77
CA ALA A 2 -17.62 -23.16 -34.52
C ALA A 2 -17.44 -23.01 -33.01
N GLN A 3 -16.30 -23.44 -32.49
CA GLN A 3 -15.92 -23.22 -31.10
C GLN A 3 -15.66 -21.72 -30.91
N SER A 4 -16.43 -21.08 -30.04
CA SER A 4 -16.18 -19.72 -29.60
C SER A 4 -15.00 -19.73 -28.64
N GLU A 5 -13.80 -19.49 -29.16
CA GLU A 5 -12.65 -19.16 -28.32
C GLU A 5 -12.96 -17.84 -27.60
N SER A 6 -13.11 -17.90 -26.29
CA SER A 6 -13.21 -16.72 -25.44
C SER A 6 -11.96 -15.88 -25.65
N ARG A 7 -12.11 -14.67 -26.20
CA ARG A 7 -11.02 -13.70 -26.34
C ARG A 7 -10.58 -13.29 -24.95
N VAL A 8 -9.61 -13.99 -24.40
CA VAL A 8 -8.84 -13.50 -23.26
C VAL A 8 -8.08 -12.28 -23.78
N ASP A 9 -8.45 -11.09 -23.30
CA ASP A 9 -7.79 -9.84 -23.67
C ASP A 9 -6.29 -9.97 -23.41
N LYS A 10 -5.46 -9.63 -24.42
CA LYS A 10 -3.98 -9.70 -24.32
C LYS A 10 -3.43 -8.92 -23.10
N LYS A 11 -4.18 -7.93 -22.61
CA LYS A 11 -3.87 -7.16 -21.39
C LYS A 11 -3.80 -8.05 -20.13
N SER A 12 -4.54 -9.16 -20.09
CA SER A 12 -4.56 -10.09 -18.95
C SER A 12 -3.40 -11.09 -18.93
N LEU A 13 -2.70 -11.30 -20.05
CA LEU A 13 -1.53 -12.19 -20.10
C LEU A 13 -0.23 -11.52 -19.61
N SER A 14 -0.22 -10.18 -19.46
CA SER A 14 0.93 -9.42 -18.97
C SER A 14 0.77 -8.88 -17.54
N GLU A 15 -0.42 -8.97 -16.95
CA GLU A 15 -0.72 -8.44 -15.62
C GLU A 15 0.03 -9.23 -14.53
N LYS A 16 0.71 -8.50 -13.64
CA LYS A 16 1.45 -9.05 -12.50
C LYS A 16 0.91 -8.40 -11.24
N ILE A 17 0.25 -9.18 -10.39
CA ILE A 17 -0.33 -8.68 -9.14
C ILE A 17 0.57 -9.10 -7.98
N ASP A 18 1.14 -8.13 -7.28
CA ASP A 18 1.84 -8.35 -6.02
C ASP A 18 0.90 -8.11 -4.83
N ILE A 19 0.78 -9.13 -3.99
CA ILE A 19 -0.08 -9.14 -2.80
C ILE A 19 0.70 -8.98 -1.48
N PHE A 20 2.01 -8.79 -1.55
CA PHE A 20 2.89 -8.57 -0.40
C PHE A 20 3.53 -7.18 -0.47
N SER A 21 2.72 -6.17 -0.81
CA SER A 21 3.19 -4.81 -1.04
C SER A 21 2.83 -3.90 0.14
N HIS A 22 3.84 -3.57 0.94
CA HIS A 22 3.64 -2.71 2.11
C HIS A 22 3.65 -1.23 1.72
N ILE A 23 2.79 -0.42 2.35
CA ILE A 23 2.75 1.03 2.22
C ILE A 23 2.60 1.70 3.58
N VAL A 24 3.19 2.87 3.75
CA VAL A 24 2.99 3.74 4.91
C VAL A 24 2.51 5.09 4.36
N PRO A 25 1.19 5.28 4.19
CA PRO A 25 0.62 6.49 3.62
C PRO A 25 1.01 7.74 4.41
N ALA A 26 1.06 8.91 3.75
CA ALA A 26 1.71 10.09 4.30
C ALA A 26 0.97 10.68 5.51
N LYS A 27 -0.36 10.79 5.45
CA LYS A 27 -1.16 11.31 6.58
C LYS A 27 -1.13 10.32 7.74
N TYR A 28 -1.26 9.01 7.45
CA TYR A 28 -1.09 7.95 8.44
C TYR A 28 0.28 8.00 9.12
N LYS A 29 1.37 8.16 8.37
CA LYS A 29 2.73 8.29 8.89
C LYS A 29 2.86 9.48 9.84
N GLU A 30 2.33 10.64 9.45
CA GLU A 30 2.37 11.84 10.27
C GLU A 30 1.60 11.63 11.59
N ALA A 31 0.40 11.06 11.53
CA ALA A 31 -0.40 10.76 12.72
C ALA A 31 0.28 9.76 13.65
N LEU A 32 0.87 8.71 13.08
CA LEU A 32 1.65 7.70 13.79
C LEU A 32 2.83 8.33 14.54
N LEU A 33 3.62 9.16 13.85
CA LEU A 33 4.79 9.83 14.44
C LEU A 33 4.41 10.86 15.51
N LYS A 34 3.29 11.58 15.34
CA LYS A 34 2.81 12.53 16.36
C LYS A 34 2.36 11.84 17.65
N LYS A 35 1.79 10.63 17.55
CA LYS A 35 1.31 9.86 18.71
C LYS A 35 2.40 9.02 19.37
N ALA A 36 3.46 8.68 18.64
CA ALA A 36 4.54 7.87 19.16
C ALA A 36 5.31 8.61 20.27
N SER A 37 5.12 8.16 21.51
CA SER A 37 5.80 8.70 22.70
C SER A 37 7.16 8.03 22.99
N ARG A 38 7.50 6.98 22.24
CA ARG A 38 8.78 6.25 22.37
C ARG A 38 9.42 6.02 21.01
N PRO A 39 10.76 6.09 20.89
CA PRO A 39 11.48 5.57 19.74
C PRO A 39 11.16 4.08 19.61
N SER A 40 10.63 3.65 18.46
CA SER A 40 10.54 2.24 18.14
C SER A 40 11.34 1.99 16.87
N TYR A 41 12.09 0.89 16.84
CA TYR A 41 12.83 0.42 15.67
C TYR A 41 11.97 0.43 14.38
N TYR A 42 10.68 0.14 14.53
CA TYR A 42 9.71 0.14 13.43
C TYR A 42 9.41 1.55 12.89
N LEU A 43 9.43 2.59 13.73
CA LEU A 43 9.27 3.98 13.28
C LEU A 43 10.50 4.45 12.50
N ASP A 44 11.69 3.97 12.85
CA ASP A 44 12.93 4.30 12.15
C ASP A 44 13.08 3.59 10.79
N ASN A 45 12.51 2.40 10.62
CA ASN A 45 12.49 1.72 9.31
C ASN A 45 11.71 2.49 8.23
N THR A 46 10.72 3.32 8.61
CA THR A 46 10.02 4.19 7.65
C THR A 46 10.90 5.29 7.05
N LYS A 47 12.10 5.53 7.61
CA LYS A 47 13.13 6.42 7.06
C LYS A 47 14.09 5.67 6.13
N ALA A 48 14.37 4.39 6.43
CA ALA A 48 15.30 3.56 5.66
C ALA A 48 14.74 3.13 4.29
N LEU A 49 13.41 3.08 4.14
CA LEU A 49 12.74 2.67 2.91
C LEU A 49 11.81 3.79 2.39
N PRO A 50 12.34 4.80 1.68
CA PRO A 50 11.55 5.94 1.19
C PRO A 50 10.35 5.54 0.34
N ALA A 51 10.51 4.48 -0.45
CA ALA A 51 9.44 3.92 -1.28
C ALA A 51 8.21 3.50 -0.46
N LEU A 52 8.27 3.32 0.87
CA LEU A 52 7.08 3.03 1.68
C LEU A 52 6.09 4.20 1.72
N SER A 53 6.55 5.45 1.65
CA SER A 53 5.70 6.64 1.77
C SER A 53 5.79 7.58 0.57
N ASP A 54 6.87 7.50 -0.20
CA ASP A 54 7.07 8.29 -1.42
C ASP A 54 6.55 7.50 -2.63
N LEU A 55 5.45 7.99 -3.21
CA LEU A 55 4.81 7.35 -4.36
C LEU A 55 5.63 7.50 -5.63
N ASP A 56 6.39 8.58 -5.80
CA ASP A 56 7.21 8.76 -7.00
C ASP A 56 8.34 7.75 -7.03
N ILE A 57 8.95 7.48 -5.88
CA ILE A 57 9.96 6.42 -5.75
C ILE A 57 9.32 5.05 -5.97
N ARG A 58 8.15 4.78 -5.38
CA ARG A 58 7.42 3.51 -5.60
C ARG A 58 7.09 3.30 -7.07
N PHE A 59 6.52 4.30 -7.74
CA PHE A 59 6.10 4.17 -9.13
C PHE A 59 7.27 3.93 -10.06
N LYS A 60 8.43 4.58 -9.84
CA LYS A 60 9.66 4.28 -10.59
C LYS A 60 10.08 2.81 -10.50
N ALA A 61 9.92 2.18 -9.34
CA ALA A 61 10.20 0.76 -9.18
C ALA A 61 9.14 -0.11 -9.86
N MET A 62 7.86 0.25 -9.76
CA MET A 62 6.76 -0.47 -10.43
C MET A 62 6.88 -0.43 -11.95
N ASP A 63 7.24 0.74 -12.51
CA ASP A 63 7.31 0.97 -13.96
C ASP A 63 8.40 0.13 -14.66
N GLN A 64 9.28 -0.54 -13.90
CA GLN A 64 10.23 -1.53 -14.44
C GLN A 64 9.56 -2.81 -14.93
N TYR A 65 8.29 -3.03 -14.57
CA TYR A 65 7.54 -4.24 -14.87
C TYR A 65 6.21 -3.89 -15.57
N GLU A 66 6.11 -4.25 -16.85
CA GLU A 66 4.88 -4.05 -17.61
C GLU A 66 3.69 -4.78 -16.95
N GLY A 67 2.56 -4.08 -16.80
CA GLY A 67 1.33 -4.63 -16.22
C GLY A 67 1.38 -4.87 -14.71
N TYR A 68 2.37 -4.34 -14.00
CA TYR A 68 2.53 -4.57 -12.56
C TYR A 68 1.60 -3.72 -11.70
N ARG A 69 0.80 -4.39 -10.87
CA ARG A 69 -0.17 -3.79 -9.95
C ARG A 69 -0.02 -4.43 -8.57
N GLN A 70 -0.50 -3.72 -7.55
CA GLN A 70 -0.28 -4.06 -6.16
C GLN A 70 -1.60 -4.12 -5.38
N VAL A 71 -1.74 -5.14 -4.53
CA VAL A 71 -2.67 -5.13 -3.40
C VAL A 71 -1.89 -4.58 -2.21
N LEU A 72 -2.31 -3.41 -1.73
CA LEU A 72 -1.63 -2.70 -0.66
C LEU A 72 -1.86 -3.39 0.69
N SER A 73 -0.88 -3.28 1.56
CA SER A 73 -0.97 -3.68 2.97
C SER A 73 -0.31 -2.61 3.82
N ILE A 74 -0.88 -2.30 4.98
CA ILE A 74 -0.26 -1.31 5.87
C ILE A 74 1.08 -1.84 6.36
N GLY A 75 2.12 -1.01 6.20
CA GLY A 75 3.46 -1.26 6.70
C GLY A 75 3.54 -1.20 8.23
N ALA A 76 4.56 -1.86 8.77
CA ALA A 76 4.90 -1.82 10.18
C ALA A 76 5.04 -0.36 10.71
N PRO A 77 4.81 -0.11 12.01
CA PRO A 77 4.61 -1.08 13.09
C PRO A 77 3.20 -1.68 13.20
N PRO A 78 3.04 -2.82 13.90
CA PRO A 78 1.75 -3.26 14.42
C PRO A 78 1.27 -2.29 15.50
N ILE A 79 0.31 -1.45 15.15
CA ILE A 79 -0.18 -0.34 15.99
C ILE A 79 -0.88 -0.80 17.26
N GLU A 80 -1.49 -1.98 17.23
CA GLU A 80 -2.17 -2.63 18.35
C GLU A 80 -1.21 -3.03 19.48
N LEU A 81 0.09 -3.14 19.19
CA LEU A 81 1.12 -3.42 20.20
C LEU A 81 1.72 -2.16 20.83
N ILE A 82 1.40 -0.98 20.28
CA ILE A 82 2.02 0.30 20.66
C ILE A 82 1.01 1.25 21.29
N PHE A 83 -0.22 1.27 20.79
CA PHE A 83 -1.24 2.23 21.16
C PHE A 83 -2.38 1.58 21.93
N SER A 84 -3.15 2.41 22.65
CA SER A 84 -4.40 1.93 23.27
C SER A 84 -5.38 1.42 22.20
N PRO A 85 -6.35 0.55 22.53
CA PRO A 85 -7.30 0.02 21.55
C PRO A 85 -8.03 1.11 20.74
N LYS A 86 -8.40 2.22 21.40
CA LYS A 86 -9.05 3.35 20.74
C LYS A 86 -8.11 4.05 19.74
N GLU A 87 -6.89 4.32 20.14
CA GLU A 87 -5.91 4.98 19.27
C GLU A 87 -5.50 4.10 18.09
N ALA A 88 -5.33 2.79 18.32
CA ALA A 88 -5.06 1.83 17.26
C ALA A 88 -6.23 1.77 16.25
N ALA A 89 -7.48 1.75 16.72
CA ALA A 89 -8.65 1.78 15.83
C ALA A 89 -8.74 3.09 15.02
N ASP A 90 -8.46 4.24 15.65
CA ASP A 90 -8.45 5.55 14.99
C ASP A 90 -7.36 5.62 13.91
N LEU A 91 -6.15 5.09 14.19
CA LEU A 91 -5.04 4.99 13.24
C LEU A 91 -5.33 4.00 12.09
N ALA A 92 -5.89 2.83 12.40
CA ALA A 92 -6.26 1.83 11.39
C ALA A 92 -7.28 2.39 10.40
N ARG A 93 -8.32 3.08 10.91
CA ARG A 93 -9.31 3.76 10.07
C ARG A 93 -8.66 4.77 9.12
N MET A 94 -7.80 5.64 9.66
CA MET A 94 -7.09 6.64 8.86
C MET A 94 -6.22 5.99 7.78
N GLY A 95 -5.48 4.93 8.11
CA GLY A 95 -4.66 4.19 7.15
C GLY A 95 -5.50 3.56 6.04
N ASN A 96 -6.63 2.94 6.39
CA ASN A 96 -7.55 2.33 5.43
C ASN A 96 -8.19 3.37 4.50
N ASP A 97 -8.64 4.50 5.05
CA ASP A 97 -9.24 5.60 4.26
C ASP A 97 -8.21 6.17 3.27
N GLU A 98 -6.96 6.36 3.69
CA GLU A 98 -5.91 6.88 2.80
C GLU A 98 -5.50 5.85 1.73
N MET A 99 -5.47 4.55 2.04
CA MET A 99 -5.28 3.51 1.01
C MET A 99 -6.45 3.49 0.02
N ALA A 100 -7.69 3.66 0.48
CA ALA A 100 -8.85 3.76 -0.42
C ALA A 100 -8.75 4.98 -1.35
N GLU A 101 -8.26 6.13 -0.85
CA GLU A 101 -7.95 7.31 -1.69
C GLU A 101 -6.91 6.95 -2.78
N LEU A 102 -5.87 6.17 -2.44
CA LEU A 102 -4.85 5.74 -3.40
C LEU A 102 -5.39 4.80 -4.47
N LEU A 103 -6.24 3.84 -4.11
CA LEU A 103 -6.90 2.94 -5.07
C LEU A 103 -7.72 3.73 -6.09
N ASN A 104 -8.47 4.73 -5.62
CA ASN A 104 -9.29 5.58 -6.48
C ASN A 104 -8.43 6.46 -7.40
N LYS A 105 -7.31 6.98 -6.89
CA LYS A 105 -6.44 7.89 -7.65
C LYS A 105 -5.53 7.16 -8.64
N TYR A 106 -5.13 5.93 -8.33
CA TYR A 106 -4.18 5.16 -9.12
C TYR A 106 -4.66 3.72 -9.40
N PRO A 107 -5.83 3.53 -10.03
CA PRO A 107 -6.37 2.19 -10.28
C PRO A 107 -5.47 1.33 -11.18
N ASP A 108 -4.68 1.95 -12.06
CA ASP A 108 -3.70 1.26 -12.90
C ASP A 108 -2.43 0.82 -12.14
N ARG A 109 -2.33 1.15 -10.85
CA ARG A 109 -1.21 0.76 -9.97
C ARG A 109 -1.69 -0.09 -8.81
N PHE A 110 -2.86 0.20 -8.25
CA PHE A 110 -3.40 -0.49 -7.08
C PHE A 110 -4.74 -1.17 -7.40
N VAL A 111 -4.84 -2.46 -7.08
CA VAL A 111 -6.03 -3.31 -7.32
C VAL A 111 -6.88 -3.53 -6.09
N GLY A 112 -6.31 -3.31 -4.91
CA GLY A 112 -6.91 -3.67 -3.62
C GLY A 112 -6.05 -3.19 -2.46
N ALA A 113 -6.60 -3.27 -1.25
CA ALA A 113 -5.94 -3.00 0.03
C ALA A 113 -6.62 -3.82 1.14
#